data_AF-A0A8T5DQV1-F1
#
_entry.id   AF-A0A8T5DQV1-F1
#
_cell.length_a   1.000
_cell.length_b   1.000
_cell.length_c   1.000
_cell.angle_alpha   90.00
_cell.angle_beta   90.00
_cell.angle_gamma   90.00
#
_symmetry.space_group_name_H-M   'P 1'
#
loop_
_entity.id
_entity.type
_entity.pdbx_description
1 polymer ?
#
loop_
_entity_poly.entity_id
_entity_poly.type
_entity_poly.pdbx_seq_one_letter_code
_entity_poly.pdbx_strand_id
1 'polypeptide(L)'
;MRSVYTPMGPLTIEDEVDEEKLAAELRGLELLYEITCKSPNWRLELSSTRPFIRSNDGSPEIQIDVFSCIINKLLKNNDHLSITMSMQNVCVLTDFYSNDKIPSSDAMISLIMLGNSGWPYKHTPETLEDKSIGYFKENCEIEGIRSSNIDFHDFQSLEKCKYYLEHKMYRECLIGLGELSRFLYVCKMVSVEGIVDFITPILNQIPSIYRLEYLENPEEEYDSVFLDN
;
A
#
# COMPACT_ATOMS: atom_id res chain seq x y z
N MET A 1 32.46 17.73 -9.67
CA MET A 1 32.13 17.48 -8.26
C MET A 1 31.72 18.77 -7.54
N ARG A 2 30.41 18.93 -7.32
CA ARG A 2 29.77 20.00 -6.55
C ARG A 2 29.15 19.39 -5.29
N SER A 3 29.27 20.06 -4.16
CA SER A 3 28.58 19.66 -2.92
C SER A 3 27.55 20.73 -2.57
N VAL A 4 26.31 20.31 -2.33
CA VAL A 4 25.19 21.18 -1.93
C VAL A 4 24.75 20.79 -0.52
N TYR A 5 24.64 21.76 0.38
CA TYR A 5 24.15 21.51 1.73
C TYR A 5 22.63 21.40 1.72
N THR A 6 22.12 20.36 2.38
CA THR A 6 20.67 20.10 2.52
C THR A 6 20.32 19.84 3.99
N PRO A 7 19.03 19.89 4.37
CA PRO A 7 18.59 19.51 5.72
C PRO A 7 18.94 18.06 6.11
N MET A 8 19.18 17.19 5.12
CA MET A 8 19.55 15.78 5.30
C MET A 8 21.06 15.51 5.18
N GLY A 9 21.88 16.55 5.07
CA GLY A 9 23.34 16.43 4.91
C GLY A 9 23.85 16.92 3.55
N PRO A 10 25.16 16.78 3.27
CA PRO A 10 25.75 17.25 2.02
C PRO A 10 25.44 16.31 0.85
N LEU A 11 24.70 16.80 -0.15
CA LEU A 11 24.47 16.12 -1.43
C LEU A 11 25.67 16.37 -2.35
N THR A 12 26.40 15.31 -2.70
CA THR A 12 27.54 15.39 -3.64
C THR A 12 27.10 14.99 -5.04
N ILE A 13 27.35 15.86 -6.02
CA ILE A 13 27.00 15.70 -7.43
C ILE A 13 28.29 15.68 -8.24
N GLU A 14 28.55 14.61 -8.98
CA GLU A 14 29.81 14.43 -9.71
C GLU A 14 29.83 15.19 -11.04
N ASP A 15 28.69 15.20 -11.75
CA ASP A 15 28.51 15.72 -13.11
C ASP A 15 27.69 17.04 -13.16
N GLU A 16 27.61 17.65 -14.35
CA GLU A 16 26.71 18.79 -14.60
C GLU A 16 25.24 18.36 -14.52
N VAL A 17 24.43 19.19 -13.86
CA VAL A 17 23.00 18.98 -13.67
C VAL A 17 22.23 20.22 -14.11
N ASP A 18 21.00 20.01 -14.57
CA ASP A 18 20.06 21.09 -14.81
C ASP A 18 19.75 21.81 -13.48
N GLU A 19 20.08 23.10 -13.40
CA GLU A 19 19.88 23.92 -12.19
C GLU A 19 18.40 24.07 -11.82
N GLU A 20 17.48 24.08 -12.80
CA GLU A 20 16.04 24.14 -12.50
C GLU A 20 15.58 22.86 -11.80
N LYS A 21 16.03 21.70 -12.30
CA LYS A 21 15.71 20.39 -11.72
C LYS A 21 16.36 20.23 -10.34
N LEU A 22 17.61 20.63 -10.19
CA LEU A 22 18.29 20.63 -8.89
C LEU A 22 17.56 21.54 -7.89
N ALA A 23 17.18 22.75 -8.29
CA ALA A 23 16.44 23.65 -7.41
C ALA A 23 15.07 23.09 -7.01
N ALA A 24 14.40 22.35 -7.90
CA ALA A 24 13.16 21.66 -7.57
C ALA A 24 13.37 20.54 -6.53
N GLU A 25 14.40 19.69 -6.72
CA GLU A 25 14.75 18.64 -5.76
C GLU A 25 15.11 19.21 -4.39
N LEU A 26 15.86 20.32 -4.33
CA LEU A 26 16.23 20.93 -3.05
C LEU A 26 15.02 21.46 -2.28
N ARG A 27 14.06 22.12 -2.96
CA ARG A 27 12.81 22.56 -2.34
C ARG A 27 11.98 21.38 -1.85
N GLY A 28 11.86 20.33 -2.66
CA GLY A 28 11.10 19.15 -2.26
C GLY A 28 11.80 18.34 -1.14
N LEU A 29 13.12 18.37 -1.07
CA LEU A 29 13.90 17.76 0.01
C LEU A 29 13.69 18.49 1.36
N GLU A 30 13.57 19.81 1.35
CA GLU A 30 13.16 20.59 2.54
C GLU A 30 11.78 20.14 3.04
N LEU A 31 10.81 20.03 2.13
CA LEU A 31 9.47 19.57 2.46
C LEU A 31 9.47 18.11 2.96
N LEU A 32 10.20 17.22 2.28
CA LEU A 32 10.35 15.81 2.68
C LEU A 32 10.94 15.70 4.09
N TYR A 33 11.95 16.50 4.41
CA TYR A 33 12.55 16.56 5.74
C TYR A 33 11.52 16.96 6.79
N GLU A 34 10.76 18.04 6.56
CA GLU A 34 9.74 18.50 7.49
C GLU A 34 8.63 17.48 7.73
N ILE A 35 8.12 16.86 6.66
CA ILE A 35 7.04 15.86 6.75
C ILE A 35 7.54 14.61 7.48
N THR A 36 8.75 14.14 7.15
CA THR A 36 9.34 12.94 7.79
C THR A 36 9.56 13.19 9.28
N CYS A 37 10.11 14.35 9.66
CA CYS A 37 10.35 14.68 11.07
C CYS A 37 9.07 14.80 11.91
N LYS A 38 7.93 15.14 11.28
CA LYS A 38 6.62 15.25 11.94
C LYS A 38 5.82 13.94 11.90
N SER A 39 6.26 12.95 11.12
CA SER A 39 5.55 11.70 10.95
C SER A 39 5.75 10.78 12.17
N PRO A 40 4.68 10.12 12.66
CA PRO A 40 4.81 9.05 13.64
C PRO A 40 5.27 7.72 13.04
N ASN A 41 5.08 7.55 11.72
CA ASN A 41 5.21 6.30 10.96
C ASN A 41 6.52 6.19 10.16
N TRP A 42 7.38 7.22 10.26
CA TRP A 42 8.67 7.26 9.59
C TRP A 42 9.75 7.85 10.50
N ARG A 43 10.97 7.36 10.32
CA ARG A 43 12.18 7.85 11.01
C ARG A 43 13.25 8.24 10.00
N LEU A 44 13.96 9.31 10.31
CA LEU A 44 15.09 9.78 9.52
C LEU A 44 16.41 9.30 10.14
N GLU A 45 17.24 8.64 9.36
CA GLU A 45 18.57 8.18 9.77
C GLU A 45 19.66 8.97 9.04
N LEU A 46 20.26 9.91 9.77
CA LEU A 46 21.32 10.81 9.28
C LEU A 46 22.73 10.43 9.79
N SER A 47 22.85 9.36 10.56
CA SER A 47 24.13 8.91 11.15
C SER A 47 25.09 8.30 10.12
N SER A 48 24.58 7.96 8.94
CA SER A 48 25.32 7.38 7.84
C SER A 48 25.78 8.47 6.87
N THR A 49 26.76 8.17 6.02
CA THR A 49 27.19 9.07 4.93
C THR A 49 26.08 9.32 3.90
N ARG A 50 25.02 8.51 3.91
CA ARG A 50 23.81 8.65 3.10
C ARG A 50 22.58 8.76 3.99
N PRO A 51 21.68 9.73 3.76
CA PRO A 51 20.44 9.82 4.52
C PRO A 51 19.47 8.73 4.08
N PHE A 52 18.94 8.00 5.06
CA PHE A 52 17.88 7.02 4.85
C PHE A 52 16.60 7.45 5.56
N ILE A 53 15.46 7.19 4.94
CA ILE A 53 14.15 7.27 5.60
C ILE A 53 13.64 5.85 5.78
N ARG A 54 13.26 5.49 7.01
CA ARG A 54 12.75 4.15 7.33
C ARG A 54 11.35 4.20 7.89
N SER A 55 10.50 3.27 7.50
CA SER A 55 9.18 3.10 8.10
C SER A 55 9.32 2.50 9.51
N ASN A 56 8.54 2.97 10.48
CA ASN A 56 8.47 2.38 11.83
C ASN A 56 7.02 1.97 12.20
N ASP A 57 6.20 1.73 11.18
CA ASP A 57 4.74 1.49 11.27
C ASP A 57 4.36 0.02 11.12
N GLY A 58 5.28 -0.91 11.36
CA GLY A 58 5.04 -2.35 11.26
C GLY A 58 5.86 -3.04 10.18
N SER A 59 5.69 -4.35 10.03
CA SER A 59 6.41 -5.15 9.04
C SER A 59 5.68 -5.22 7.68
N PRO A 60 6.41 -5.46 6.57
CA PRO A 60 7.86 -5.32 6.41
C PRO A 60 8.37 -3.88 6.56
N GLU A 61 9.63 -3.69 6.97
CA GLU A 61 10.25 -2.36 7.01
C GLU A 61 10.60 -1.90 5.59
N ILE A 62 10.23 -0.66 5.26
CA ILE A 62 10.65 0.08 4.07
C ILE A 62 11.79 1.01 4.44
N GLN A 63 12.82 1.03 3.61
CA GLN A 63 13.93 1.97 3.67
C GLN A 63 14.12 2.65 2.31
N ILE A 64 14.22 3.98 2.32
CA ILE A 64 14.40 4.83 1.13
C ILE A 64 15.82 5.41 1.17
N ASP A 65 16.62 5.19 0.13
CA ASP A 65 17.90 5.90 -0.07
C ASP A 65 17.64 7.24 -0.77
N VAL A 66 17.53 8.31 0.01
CA VAL A 66 17.07 9.62 -0.46
C VAL A 66 18.01 10.18 -1.54
N PHE A 67 19.32 10.16 -1.28
CA PHE A 67 20.29 10.72 -2.21
C PHE A 67 20.45 9.86 -3.45
N SER A 68 20.37 8.53 -3.35
CA SER A 68 20.37 7.68 -4.54
C SER A 68 19.15 7.94 -5.42
N CYS A 69 17.96 8.16 -4.86
CA CYS A 69 16.78 8.54 -5.64
C CYS A 69 17.02 9.83 -6.44
N ILE A 70 17.46 10.90 -5.75
CA ILE A 70 17.72 12.21 -6.37
C ILE A 70 18.80 12.11 -7.45
N ILE A 71 19.94 11.47 -7.15
CA ILE A 71 21.05 11.33 -8.09
C ILE A 71 20.63 10.52 -9.33
N ASN A 72 19.88 9.43 -9.13
CA ASN A 72 19.41 8.59 -10.23
C ASN A 72 18.46 9.36 -11.16
N LYS A 73 17.56 10.19 -10.62
CA LYS A 73 16.70 11.06 -11.42
C LYS A 73 17.50 12.13 -12.17
N LEU A 74 18.33 12.89 -11.46
CA LEU A 74 19.05 14.04 -12.02
C LEU A 74 20.09 13.63 -13.08
N LEU A 75 20.84 12.56 -12.86
CA LEU A 75 21.98 12.18 -13.71
C LEU A 75 21.68 11.05 -14.68
N LYS A 76 20.81 10.10 -14.30
CA LYS A 76 20.57 8.89 -15.09
C LYS A 76 19.20 8.88 -15.76
N ASN A 77 18.40 9.93 -15.57
CA ASN A 77 17.01 10.01 -16.01
C ASN A 77 16.23 8.75 -15.61
N ASN A 78 16.50 8.24 -14.40
CA ASN A 78 15.88 7.05 -13.86
C ASN A 78 14.80 7.47 -12.86
N ASP A 79 13.56 7.21 -13.23
CA ASP A 79 12.36 7.58 -12.48
C ASP A 79 12.01 6.59 -11.36
N HIS A 80 12.80 5.54 -11.17
CA HIS A 80 12.55 4.57 -10.11
C HIS A 80 13.12 5.02 -8.77
N LEU A 81 12.30 4.91 -7.73
CA LEU A 81 12.76 5.12 -6.36
C LEU A 81 13.67 3.96 -5.92
N SER A 82 14.78 4.31 -5.27
CA SER A 82 15.72 3.37 -4.66
C SER A 82 15.23 2.98 -3.27
N ILE A 83 14.38 1.96 -3.22
CA ILE A 83 13.71 1.48 -2.01
C ILE A 83 14.17 0.06 -1.71
N THR A 84 14.29 -0.27 -0.43
CA THR A 84 14.41 -1.64 0.05
C THR A 84 13.28 -1.99 0.99
N MET A 85 12.71 -3.19 0.83
CA MET A 85 11.71 -3.77 1.72
C MET A 85 12.26 -5.09 2.26
N SER A 86 12.34 -5.25 3.58
CA SER A 86 12.96 -6.45 4.20
C SER A 86 14.34 -6.81 3.63
N MET A 87 15.19 -5.79 3.42
CA MET A 87 16.53 -5.90 2.83
C MET A 87 16.58 -6.32 1.35
N GLN A 88 15.45 -6.41 0.65
CA GLN A 88 15.40 -6.65 -0.80
C GLN A 88 15.10 -5.36 -1.55
N ASN A 89 15.75 -5.13 -2.68
CA ASN A 89 15.48 -3.95 -3.51
C ASN A 89 14.08 -4.06 -4.11
N VAL A 90 13.27 -3.02 -3.90
CA VAL A 90 11.95 -2.86 -4.50
C VAL A 90 11.96 -1.64 -5.39
N CYS A 91 11.44 -1.81 -6.60
CA CYS A 91 11.44 -0.79 -7.61
C CYS A 91 10.05 -0.16 -7.71
N VAL A 92 9.87 1.06 -7.21
CA VAL A 92 8.62 1.80 -7.38
C VAL A 92 8.79 2.74 -8.56
N LEU A 93 8.11 2.43 -9.67
CA LEU A 93 8.03 3.30 -10.83
C LEU A 93 7.14 4.49 -10.48
N THR A 94 7.63 5.69 -10.76
CA THR A 94 6.88 6.92 -10.63
C THR A 94 6.34 7.32 -12.01
N ASP A 95 5.08 7.73 -12.09
CA ASP A 95 4.48 8.15 -13.36
C ASP A 95 4.84 9.59 -13.70
N PHE A 96 6.14 9.85 -13.85
CA PHE A 96 6.68 11.15 -14.27
C PHE A 96 6.67 11.34 -15.78
N TYR A 97 6.14 10.38 -16.56
CA TYR A 97 6.07 10.46 -18.02
C TYR A 97 5.34 11.71 -18.53
N SER A 98 4.52 12.34 -17.68
CA SER A 98 3.80 13.58 -17.99
C SER A 98 4.58 14.87 -17.72
N ASN A 99 5.63 14.85 -16.87
CA ASN A 99 6.40 16.04 -16.50
C ASN A 99 7.77 15.69 -15.88
N ASP A 100 8.83 15.88 -16.64
CA ASP A 100 10.22 15.60 -16.23
C ASP A 100 10.77 16.59 -15.18
N LYS A 101 10.02 17.66 -14.89
CA LYS A 101 10.34 18.65 -13.85
C LYS A 101 9.87 18.25 -12.45
N ILE A 102 9.10 17.17 -12.32
CA ILE A 102 8.67 16.69 -11.00
C ILE A 102 9.87 16.07 -10.29
N PRO A 103 10.23 16.56 -9.09
CA PRO A 103 11.36 16.04 -8.35
C PRO A 103 11.05 14.67 -7.73
N SER A 104 12.07 13.85 -7.56
CA SER A 104 12.01 12.54 -6.91
C SER A 104 11.49 12.66 -5.47
N SER A 105 11.80 13.78 -4.81
CA SER A 105 11.29 14.10 -3.48
C SER A 105 9.76 14.06 -3.37
N ASP A 106 9.02 14.42 -4.43
CA ASP A 106 7.54 14.40 -4.39
C ASP A 106 6.99 12.98 -4.35
N ALA A 107 7.63 12.06 -5.09
CA ALA A 107 7.29 10.64 -5.03
C ALA A 107 7.69 10.03 -3.68
N MET A 108 8.83 10.44 -3.11
CA MET A 108 9.20 10.05 -1.74
C MET A 108 8.16 10.56 -0.73
N ILE A 109 7.73 11.82 -0.81
CA ILE A 109 6.68 12.39 0.03
C ILE A 109 5.38 11.59 -0.10
N SER A 110 4.98 11.25 -1.32
CA SER A 110 3.77 10.45 -1.57
C SER A 110 3.85 9.10 -0.85
N LEU A 111 5.02 8.46 -0.85
CA LEU A 111 5.26 7.21 -0.12
C LEU A 111 5.19 7.41 1.41
N ILE A 112 5.75 8.51 1.93
CA ILE A 112 5.60 8.87 3.36
C ILE A 112 4.11 9.04 3.73
N MET A 113 3.35 9.69 2.86
CA MET A 113 1.91 9.90 3.05
C MET A 113 1.11 8.59 3.00
N LEU A 114 1.50 7.62 2.15
CA LEU A 114 0.91 6.28 2.14
C LEU A 114 1.11 5.57 3.48
N GLY A 115 2.32 5.60 4.04
CA GLY A 115 2.58 5.04 5.36
C GLY A 115 1.81 5.75 6.48
N ASN A 116 1.71 7.08 6.44
CA ASN A 116 0.87 7.83 7.38
C ASN A 116 -0.63 7.50 7.25
N SER A 117 -1.07 7.04 6.08
CA SER A 117 -2.46 6.67 5.81
C SER A 117 -2.74 5.18 6.07
N GLY A 118 -1.76 4.43 6.57
CA GLY A 118 -1.90 3.00 6.88
C GLY A 118 -1.92 2.08 5.65
N TRP A 119 -1.19 2.44 4.59
CA TRP A 119 -1.00 1.60 3.40
C TRP A 119 -2.31 1.09 2.76
N PRO A 120 -3.24 2.00 2.39
CA PRO A 120 -4.49 1.59 1.77
C PRO A 120 -4.21 0.84 0.47
N TYR A 121 -4.77 -0.37 0.34
CA TYR A 121 -4.44 -1.28 -0.77
C TYR A 121 -4.68 -0.64 -2.15
N LYS A 122 -5.76 0.15 -2.31
CA LYS A 122 -6.11 0.83 -3.59
C LYS A 122 -5.07 1.83 -4.08
N HIS A 123 -4.29 2.41 -3.17
CA HIS A 123 -3.33 3.47 -3.49
C HIS A 123 -1.88 3.01 -3.29
N THR A 124 -1.67 1.82 -2.74
CA THR A 124 -0.34 1.27 -2.55
C THR A 124 0.11 0.61 -3.86
N PRO A 125 1.30 0.94 -4.40
CA PRO A 125 1.84 0.26 -5.57
C PRO A 125 1.93 -1.26 -5.35
N GLU A 126 1.63 -2.05 -6.37
CA GLU A 126 1.69 -3.53 -6.31
C GLU A 126 3.06 -4.04 -5.84
N THR A 127 4.15 -3.35 -6.19
CA THR A 127 5.50 -3.69 -5.74
C THR A 127 5.69 -3.56 -4.22
N LEU A 128 4.77 -2.89 -3.52
CA LEU A 128 4.72 -2.73 -2.06
C LEU A 128 3.51 -3.46 -1.45
N GLU A 129 2.94 -4.43 -2.15
CA GLU A 129 1.82 -5.24 -1.67
C GLU A 129 2.11 -5.86 -0.30
N ASP A 130 3.26 -6.53 -0.14
CA ASP A 130 3.65 -7.14 1.13
C ASP A 130 3.65 -6.15 2.29
N LYS A 131 3.95 -4.86 2.03
CA LYS A 131 3.86 -3.79 3.04
C LYS A 131 2.43 -3.57 3.48
N SER A 132 1.53 -3.36 2.52
CA SER A 132 0.11 -3.09 2.80
C SER A 132 -0.56 -4.29 3.48
N ILE A 133 -0.27 -5.50 3.01
CA ILE A 133 -0.78 -6.74 3.62
C ILE A 133 -0.20 -6.96 5.02
N GLY A 134 1.11 -6.76 5.21
CA GLY A 134 1.77 -6.89 6.50
C GLY A 134 1.18 -5.90 7.53
N TYR A 135 1.06 -4.62 7.14
CA TYR A 135 0.41 -3.60 7.95
C TYR A 135 -1.03 -3.96 8.31
N PHE A 136 -1.82 -4.42 7.32
CA PHE A 136 -3.20 -4.84 7.57
C PHE A 136 -3.26 -6.00 8.56
N LYS A 137 -2.43 -7.04 8.41
CA LYS A 137 -2.44 -8.21 9.30
C LYS A 137 -2.06 -7.86 10.74
N GLU A 138 -1.10 -6.97 10.93
CA GLU A 138 -0.71 -6.52 12.28
C GLU A 138 -1.81 -5.73 12.99
N ASN A 139 -2.62 -4.98 12.23
CA ASN A 139 -3.68 -4.12 12.76
C ASN A 139 -5.10 -4.74 12.69
N CYS A 140 -5.27 -5.83 11.94
CA CYS A 140 -6.54 -6.55 11.82
C CYS A 140 -6.84 -7.27 13.14
N GLU A 141 -8.07 -7.24 13.64
CA GLU A 141 -8.45 -7.96 14.88
C GLU A 141 -8.97 -9.38 14.61
N ILE A 142 -9.06 -9.80 13.35
CA ILE A 142 -9.65 -11.08 12.95
C ILE A 142 -8.57 -12.18 13.00
N GLU A 143 -8.68 -13.07 13.99
CA GLU A 143 -7.66 -14.09 14.32
C GLU A 143 -7.30 -14.99 13.11
N GLY A 144 -8.29 -15.43 12.33
CA GLY A 144 -8.08 -16.28 11.14
C GLY A 144 -7.45 -15.57 9.95
N ILE A 145 -7.51 -14.23 9.91
CA ILE A 145 -7.01 -13.41 8.79
C ILE A 145 -5.54 -13.04 9.00
N ARG A 146 -5.13 -12.79 10.26
CA ARG A 146 -3.74 -12.43 10.61
C ARG A 146 -2.70 -13.42 10.10
N SER A 147 -3.01 -14.72 10.19
CA SER A 147 -2.11 -15.83 9.81
C SER A 147 -2.35 -16.36 8.39
N SER A 148 -3.31 -15.78 7.66
CA SER A 148 -3.68 -16.23 6.32
C SER A 148 -2.73 -15.73 5.22
N ASN A 149 -2.90 -16.26 4.01
CA ASN A 149 -2.20 -15.81 2.80
C ASN A 149 -3.02 -14.82 1.95
N ILE A 150 -3.79 -13.94 2.60
CA ILE A 150 -4.55 -12.89 1.90
C ILE A 150 -3.63 -11.93 1.16
N ASP A 151 -4.09 -11.50 -0.02
CA ASP A 151 -3.40 -10.62 -0.96
C ASP A 151 -4.33 -9.53 -1.54
N PHE A 152 -3.83 -8.69 -2.45
CA PHE A 152 -4.59 -7.59 -3.06
C PHE A 152 -5.78 -8.07 -3.88
N HIS A 153 -5.74 -9.27 -4.46
CA HIS A 153 -6.85 -9.80 -5.25
C HIS A 153 -8.07 -10.08 -4.35
N ASP A 154 -7.84 -10.57 -3.13
CA ASP A 154 -8.91 -10.79 -2.14
C ASP A 154 -9.59 -9.46 -1.76
N PHE A 155 -8.82 -8.39 -1.55
CA PHE A 155 -9.37 -7.05 -1.29
C PHE A 155 -10.12 -6.46 -2.49
N GLN A 156 -9.62 -6.67 -3.71
CA GLN A 156 -10.31 -6.26 -4.94
C GLN A 156 -11.66 -6.97 -5.08
N SER A 157 -11.71 -8.27 -4.77
CA SER A 157 -12.93 -9.07 -4.79
C SER A 157 -13.96 -8.56 -3.77
N LEU A 158 -13.50 -8.26 -2.56
CA LEU A 158 -14.34 -7.66 -1.51
C LEU A 158 -14.91 -6.31 -1.95
N GLU A 159 -14.14 -5.51 -2.68
CA GLU A 159 -14.55 -4.17 -3.13
C GLU A 159 -15.48 -4.19 -4.34
N LYS A 160 -15.35 -5.21 -5.19
CA LYS A 160 -16.38 -5.53 -6.17
C LYS A 160 -17.72 -5.85 -5.49
N CYS A 161 -17.71 -6.55 -4.36
CA CYS A 161 -18.92 -6.79 -3.58
C CYS A 161 -19.49 -5.49 -2.98
N LYS A 162 -18.64 -4.60 -2.46
CA LYS A 162 -19.08 -3.26 -2.01
C LYS A 162 -19.73 -2.46 -3.13
N TYR A 163 -19.16 -2.50 -4.34
CA TYR A 163 -19.76 -1.87 -5.51
C TYR A 163 -21.17 -2.40 -5.78
N TYR A 164 -21.37 -3.74 -5.76
CA TYR A 164 -22.70 -4.33 -5.92
C TYR A 164 -23.68 -3.90 -4.82
N LEU A 165 -23.22 -3.87 -3.56
CA LEU A 165 -24.00 -3.41 -2.43
C LEU A 165 -24.47 -1.95 -2.61
N GLU A 166 -23.57 -1.05 -2.97
CA GLU A 166 -23.87 0.38 -3.20
C GLU A 166 -24.90 0.58 -4.32
N HIS A 167 -24.90 -0.29 -5.33
CA HIS A 167 -25.83 -0.25 -6.46
C HIS A 167 -27.09 -1.09 -6.23
N LYS A 168 -27.29 -1.61 -5.00
CA LYS A 168 -28.43 -2.46 -4.60
C LYS A 168 -28.55 -3.76 -5.42
N MET A 169 -27.44 -4.23 -5.99
CA MET A 169 -27.31 -5.50 -6.69
C MET A 169 -27.06 -6.60 -5.65
N TYR A 170 -28.06 -6.87 -4.81
CA TYR A 170 -27.89 -7.70 -3.61
C TYR A 170 -27.59 -9.16 -3.93
N ARG A 171 -28.21 -9.71 -5.00
CA ARG A 171 -27.97 -11.10 -5.40
C ARG A 171 -26.54 -11.29 -5.88
N GLU A 172 -26.04 -10.38 -6.72
CA GLU A 172 -24.67 -10.39 -7.24
C GLU A 172 -23.65 -10.18 -6.12
N CYS A 173 -23.99 -9.34 -5.13
CA CYS A 173 -23.18 -9.18 -3.93
C CYS A 173 -23.07 -10.50 -3.14
N LEU A 174 -24.18 -11.20 -2.91
CA LEU A 174 -24.19 -12.49 -2.18
C LEU A 174 -23.41 -13.58 -2.93
N ILE A 175 -23.56 -13.66 -4.26
CA ILE A 175 -22.77 -14.58 -5.10
C ILE A 175 -21.28 -14.28 -4.95
N GLY A 176 -20.88 -13.00 -5.08
CA GLY A 176 -19.49 -12.59 -4.96
C GLY A 176 -18.89 -12.84 -3.57
N LEU A 177 -19.67 -12.62 -2.51
CA LEU A 177 -19.26 -12.94 -1.15
C LEU A 177 -19.09 -14.45 -0.96
N GLY A 178 -20.03 -15.27 -1.46
CA GLY A 178 -19.92 -16.73 -1.45
C GLY A 178 -18.66 -17.21 -2.18
N GLU A 179 -18.42 -16.72 -3.39
CA GLU A 179 -17.23 -17.06 -4.19
C GLU A 179 -15.93 -16.75 -3.45
N LEU A 180 -15.83 -15.54 -2.88
CA LEU A 180 -14.69 -15.11 -2.08
C LEU A 180 -14.52 -16.00 -0.85
N SER A 181 -15.60 -16.26 -0.10
CA SER A 181 -15.56 -17.11 1.09
C SER A 181 -15.08 -18.53 0.79
N ARG A 182 -15.59 -19.16 -0.27
CA ARG A 182 -15.15 -20.49 -0.70
C ARG A 182 -13.67 -20.48 -1.10
N PHE A 183 -13.22 -19.46 -1.83
CA PHE A 183 -11.81 -19.31 -2.21
C PHE A 183 -10.89 -19.16 -1.00
N LEU A 184 -11.25 -18.29 -0.06
CA LEU A 184 -10.48 -18.07 1.18
C LEU A 184 -10.41 -19.35 2.02
N TYR A 185 -11.51 -20.10 2.09
CA TYR A 185 -11.56 -21.36 2.83
C TYR A 185 -10.66 -22.43 2.18
N VAL A 186 -10.86 -22.71 0.89
CA VAL A 186 -10.22 -23.84 0.20
C VAL A 186 -8.76 -23.54 -0.18
N CYS A 187 -8.51 -22.35 -0.73
CA CYS A 187 -7.21 -22.02 -1.32
C CYS A 187 -6.28 -21.30 -0.34
N LYS A 188 -6.84 -20.57 0.64
CA LYS A 188 -6.06 -19.78 1.60
C LYS A 188 -6.13 -20.33 3.03
N MET A 189 -6.89 -21.42 3.25
CA MET A 189 -7.03 -22.12 4.54
C MET A 189 -7.48 -21.21 5.67
N VAL A 190 -8.27 -20.17 5.37
CA VAL A 190 -8.84 -19.28 6.39
C VAL A 190 -9.96 -20.03 7.12
N SER A 191 -10.03 -19.90 8.44
CA SER A 191 -11.12 -20.50 9.21
C SER A 191 -12.47 -19.91 8.83
N VAL A 192 -13.55 -20.69 9.01
CA VAL A 192 -14.91 -20.23 8.71
C VAL A 192 -15.22 -18.98 9.52
N GLU A 193 -14.87 -18.96 10.80
CA GLU A 193 -15.08 -17.80 11.69
C GLU A 193 -14.34 -16.55 11.17
N GLY A 194 -13.08 -16.71 10.74
CA GLY A 194 -12.31 -15.60 10.19
C GLY A 194 -12.88 -15.07 8.87
N ILE A 195 -13.42 -15.96 8.03
CA ILE A 195 -14.10 -15.58 6.78
C ILE A 195 -15.39 -14.82 7.09
N VAL A 196 -16.20 -15.32 8.01
CA VAL A 196 -17.45 -14.68 8.42
C VAL A 196 -17.18 -13.29 8.96
N ASP A 197 -16.24 -13.14 9.89
CA ASP A 197 -15.84 -11.83 10.42
C ASP A 197 -15.35 -10.88 9.31
N PHE A 198 -14.62 -11.40 8.32
CA PHE A 198 -14.10 -10.62 7.20
C PHE A 198 -15.18 -10.09 6.26
N ILE A 199 -16.21 -10.88 5.96
CA ILE A 199 -17.29 -10.50 5.04
C ILE A 199 -18.46 -9.77 5.73
N THR A 200 -18.61 -9.95 7.05
CA THR A 200 -19.70 -9.41 7.87
C THR A 200 -19.96 -7.90 7.68
N PRO A 201 -18.93 -7.03 7.57
CA PRO A 201 -19.15 -5.60 7.33
C PRO A 201 -19.97 -5.29 6.07
N ILE A 202 -19.91 -6.16 5.04
CA ILE A 202 -20.71 -6.03 3.82
C ILE A 202 -22.03 -6.79 3.99
N LEU A 203 -21.96 -8.04 4.47
CA LEU A 203 -23.12 -8.92 4.60
C LEU A 203 -24.24 -8.28 5.45
N ASN A 204 -23.89 -7.63 6.57
CA ASN A 204 -24.86 -6.98 7.47
C ASN A 204 -25.56 -5.76 6.87
N GLN A 205 -25.06 -5.22 5.77
CA GLN A 205 -25.71 -4.11 5.06
C GLN A 205 -26.73 -4.60 4.02
N ILE A 206 -26.73 -5.90 3.70
CA ILE A 206 -27.70 -6.51 2.79
C ILE A 206 -29.00 -6.78 3.57
N PRO A 207 -30.17 -6.33 3.10
CA PRO A 207 -31.44 -6.61 3.77
C PRO A 207 -31.68 -8.12 3.90
N SER A 208 -32.07 -8.56 5.10
CA SER A 208 -32.21 -9.98 5.44
C SER A 208 -33.14 -10.75 4.49
N ILE A 209 -34.18 -10.11 3.95
CA ILE A 209 -35.09 -10.73 2.98
C ILE A 209 -34.36 -11.27 1.74
N TYR A 210 -33.42 -10.50 1.18
CA TYR A 210 -32.67 -10.93 -0.01
C TYR A 210 -31.65 -12.01 0.31
N ARG A 211 -31.12 -12.00 1.53
CA ARG A 211 -30.21 -13.05 2.00
C ARG A 211 -30.94 -14.37 2.20
N LEU A 212 -32.12 -14.35 2.83
CA LEU A 212 -32.96 -15.54 3.00
C LEU A 212 -33.40 -16.09 1.64
N GLU A 213 -33.83 -15.24 0.72
CA GLU A 213 -34.20 -15.63 -0.65
C GLU A 213 -33.02 -16.29 -1.39
N TYR A 214 -31.80 -15.78 -1.21
CA TYR A 214 -30.61 -16.42 -1.78
C TYR A 214 -30.34 -17.79 -1.14
N LEU A 215 -30.43 -17.90 0.18
CA LEU A 215 -30.15 -19.15 0.90
C LEU A 215 -31.19 -20.25 0.64
N GLU A 216 -32.40 -19.91 0.20
CA GLU A 216 -33.38 -20.90 -0.27
C GLU A 216 -32.95 -21.60 -1.58
N ASN A 217 -32.16 -20.93 -2.42
CA ASN A 217 -31.63 -21.49 -3.67
C ASN A 217 -30.28 -20.81 -4.01
N PRO A 218 -29.20 -21.16 -3.30
CA PRO A 218 -27.90 -20.53 -3.45
C PRO A 218 -27.25 -20.95 -4.78
N GLU A 219 -26.32 -20.14 -5.28
CA GLU A 219 -25.55 -20.49 -6.47
C GLU A 219 -24.67 -21.73 -6.22
N GLU A 220 -24.14 -21.85 -5.00
CA GLU A 220 -23.40 -23.01 -4.51
C GLU A 220 -23.89 -23.41 -3.11
N GLU A 221 -24.10 -24.70 -2.87
CA GLU A 221 -24.67 -25.21 -1.60
C GLU A 221 -23.85 -24.79 -0.37
N TYR A 222 -22.52 -24.73 -0.52
CA TYR A 222 -21.59 -24.36 0.54
C TYR A 222 -21.66 -22.88 0.96
N ASP A 223 -22.39 -22.04 0.23
CA ASP A 223 -22.54 -20.62 0.59
C ASP A 223 -23.26 -20.42 1.90
N SER A 224 -24.17 -21.34 2.21
CA SER A 224 -24.89 -21.38 3.49
C SER A 224 -23.94 -21.42 4.69
N VAL A 225 -22.77 -22.06 4.57
CA VAL A 225 -21.78 -22.15 5.66
C VAL A 225 -21.26 -20.76 6.07
N PHE A 226 -21.15 -19.83 5.12
CA PHE A 226 -20.55 -18.52 5.35
C PHE A 226 -21.61 -17.41 5.46
N LEU A 227 -22.69 -17.50 4.68
CA LEU A 227 -23.67 -16.42 4.53
C LEU A 227 -24.88 -16.53 5.46
N ASP A 228 -25.09 -17.66 6.16
CA ASP A 228 -26.21 -17.88 7.09
C ASP A 228 -25.97 -17.29 8.50
N ASN A 229 -25.00 -16.39 8.65
CA ASN A 229 -24.62 -15.79 9.93
C ASN A 229 -25.30 -14.43 10.20
#